data_AF-A0A7C3TYZ8-F1
#
_entry.id   AF-A0A7C3TYZ8-F1
#
_cell.length_a   1.000
_cell.length_b   1.000
_cell.length_c   1.000
_cell.angle_alpha   90.00
_cell.angle_beta   90.00
_cell.angle_gamma   90.00
#
_symmetry.space_group_name_H-M   'P 1'
#
loop_
_entity.id
_entity.type
_entity.pdbx_description
1 polymer ?
#
loop_
_entity_poly.entity_id
_entity_poly.type
_entity_poly.pdbx_seq_one_letter_code
_entity_poly.pdbx_strand_id
1 'polypeptide(L)'
;MKAGDVKPNMRKIDLELTIVEIEEPRPYLRRDGTQGRVTTAIGEDDSGRIKLSLWDSEIDRVKVGDRIRITNGYSRTFRDEVHVSAGLYGRLDVL
;
A
#
# COMPACT_ATOMS: atom_id res chain seq x y z
N MET A 1 0.32 2.93 -14.21
CA MET A 1 -1.15 2.92 -13.99
C MET A 1 -1.51 4.15 -13.18
N LYS A 2 -2.80 4.50 -13.05
CA LYS A 2 -3.28 5.59 -12.20
C LYS A 2 -4.13 5.05 -11.06
N ALA A 3 -4.21 5.76 -9.94
CA ALA A 3 -4.94 5.33 -8.74
C ALA A 3 -6.42 5.02 -9.02
N GLY A 4 -7.10 5.88 -9.79
CA GLY A 4 -8.51 5.75 -10.14
C GLY A 4 -8.84 4.54 -11.04
N ASP A 5 -7.85 3.98 -11.73
CA ASP A 5 -8.04 2.81 -12.60
C ASP A 5 -7.95 1.48 -11.84
N VAL A 6 -7.52 1.51 -10.58
CA VAL A 6 -7.29 0.29 -9.81
C VAL A 6 -8.61 -0.30 -9.34
N LYS A 7 -8.86 -1.53 -9.76
CA LYS A 7 -10.01 -2.36 -9.38
C LYS A 7 -9.58 -3.45 -8.41
N PRO A 8 -10.52 -4.08 -7.68
CA PRO A 8 -10.24 -5.27 -6.89
C PRO A 8 -9.53 -6.39 -7.68
N ASN A 9 -8.69 -7.17 -6.99
CA ASN A 9 -8.07 -8.40 -7.51
C ASN A 9 -7.14 -8.22 -8.73
N MET A 10 -6.62 -7.01 -8.94
CA MET A 10 -5.62 -6.74 -9.96
C MET A 10 -4.22 -7.13 -9.48
N ARG A 11 -3.35 -7.47 -10.43
CA ARG A 11 -1.93 -7.83 -10.21
C ARG A 11 -1.07 -7.06 -11.20
N LYS A 12 0.25 -7.05 -10.96
CA LYS A 12 1.23 -6.31 -11.79
C LYS A 12 0.87 -4.81 -11.85
N ILE A 13 0.52 -4.25 -10.70
CA ILE A 13 0.14 -2.85 -10.57
C ILE A 13 1.41 -2.04 -10.36
N ASP A 14 1.66 -1.11 -11.28
CA ASP A 14 2.74 -0.12 -11.17
C ASP A 14 2.11 1.26 -10.98
N LEU A 15 2.37 1.89 -9.83
CA LEU A 15 1.79 3.17 -9.42
C LEU A 15 2.87 4.09 -8.82
N GLU A 16 2.71 5.38 -9.06
CA GLU A 16 3.42 6.43 -8.33
C GLU A 16 2.39 7.31 -7.63
N LEU A 17 2.58 7.51 -6.33
CA LEU A 17 1.61 8.16 -5.46
C LEU A 17 2.33 9.08 -4.47
N THR A 18 1.68 10.15 -4.05
CA THR A 18 2.11 10.95 -2.90
C THR A 18 1.32 10.52 -1.68
N ILE A 19 1.98 10.21 -0.57
CA ILE A 19 1.32 9.82 0.67
C ILE A 19 0.72 11.04 1.35
N VAL A 20 -0.58 11.02 1.57
CA VAL A 20 -1.30 12.12 2.22
C VAL A 20 -1.72 11.78 3.66
N GLU A 21 -1.83 10.49 3.99
CA GLU A 21 -2.23 10.04 5.32
C GLU A 21 -1.65 8.65 5.63
N ILE A 22 -1.31 8.39 6.89
CA ILE A 22 -0.92 7.08 7.41
C ILE A 22 -1.67 6.85 8.72
N GLU A 23 -2.45 5.78 8.80
CA GLU A 23 -3.16 5.37 10.01
C GLU A 23 -2.20 4.78 11.06
N GLU A 24 -2.69 4.61 12.29
CA GLU A 24 -1.92 3.95 13.35
C GLU A 24 -1.63 2.48 12.99
N PRO A 25 -0.36 2.03 13.06
CA PRO A 25 -0.01 0.64 12.81
C PRO A 25 -0.67 -0.31 13.81
N ARG A 26 -1.29 -1.37 13.29
CA ARG A 26 -1.89 -2.44 14.10
C ARG A 26 -1.08 -3.73 14.01
N PRO A 27 -0.99 -4.52 15.10
CA PRO A 27 -0.35 -5.81 15.07
C PRO A 27 -1.15 -6.81 14.22
N TYR A 28 -0.45 -7.73 13.56
CA TYR A 28 -1.04 -8.83 12.81
C TYR A 28 -0.27 -10.12 13.11
N LEU A 29 -0.99 -11.23 13.34
CA LEU A 29 -0.38 -12.54 13.53
C LEU A 29 -0.09 -13.18 12.19
N ARG A 30 1.18 -13.47 11.92
CA ARG A 30 1.60 -14.19 10.71
C ARG A 30 1.26 -15.68 10.81
N ARG A 31 1.27 -16.36 9.68
CA ARG A 31 1.01 -17.81 9.61
C ARG A 31 2.04 -18.65 10.36
N ASP A 32 3.26 -18.15 10.51
CA ASP A 32 4.36 -18.79 11.24
C ASP A 32 4.30 -18.55 12.76
N GLY A 33 3.27 -17.86 13.26
CA GLY A 33 3.10 -17.53 14.67
C GLY A 33 3.87 -16.29 15.14
N THR A 34 4.66 -15.65 14.27
CA THR A 34 5.32 -14.38 14.59
C THR A 34 4.36 -13.19 14.46
N GLN A 35 4.66 -12.11 15.16
CA GLN A 35 3.87 -10.87 15.09
C GLN A 35 4.49 -9.91 14.06
N GLY A 36 3.69 -9.50 13.07
CA GLY A 36 4.01 -8.41 12.15
C GLY A 36 3.21 -7.15 12.46
N ARG A 37 3.48 -6.10 11.70
CA ARG A 37 2.70 -4.84 11.75
C ARG A 37 2.13 -4.55 10.36
N VAL A 38 0.91 -4.02 10.34
CA VAL A 38 0.28 -3.51 9.11
C VAL A 38 -0.36 -2.16 9.43
N THR A 39 -0.23 -1.21 8.51
CA THR A 39 -1.03 0.01 8.55
C THR A 39 -1.68 0.29 7.20
N THR A 40 -2.74 1.09 7.24
CA THR A 40 -3.34 1.68 6.05
C THR A 40 -2.67 3.03 5.81
N ALA A 41 -2.24 3.28 4.58
CA ALA A 41 -1.87 4.62 4.13
C ALA A 41 -2.79 5.07 3.00
N ILE A 42 -2.93 6.37 2.79
CA ILE A 42 -3.66 6.94 1.65
C ILE A 42 -2.63 7.58 0.73
N GLY A 43 -2.57 7.07 -0.50
CA GLY A 43 -1.80 7.65 -1.59
C GLY A 43 -2.70 8.41 -2.55
N GLU A 44 -2.22 9.52 -3.09
CA GLU A 44 -2.92 10.36 -4.06
C GLU A 44 -2.08 10.55 -5.32
N ASP A 45 -2.73 10.52 -6.48
CA ASP A 45 -2.21 11.03 -7.75
C ASP A 45 -3.24 11.97 -8.41
N ASP A 46 -2.96 12.38 -9.63
CA ASP A 46 -3.85 13.25 -10.44
C ASP A 46 -5.20 12.62 -10.81
N SER A 47 -5.35 11.30 -10.67
CA SER A 47 -6.60 10.58 -10.96
C SER A 47 -7.47 10.38 -9.72
N GLY A 48 -6.89 10.47 -8.51
CA GLY A 48 -7.61 10.34 -7.26
C GLY A 48 -6.79 9.71 -6.13
N ARG A 49 -7.50 9.22 -5.12
CA ARG A 49 -6.93 8.63 -3.90
C ARG A 49 -7.13 7.13 -3.87
N ILE A 50 -6.16 6.42 -3.31
CA ILE A 50 -6.23 4.98 -3.09
C ILE A 50 -5.63 4.59 -1.74
N LYS A 51 -6.20 3.54 -1.14
CA LYS A 51 -5.67 2.97 0.09
C LYS A 51 -4.53 2.01 -0.21
N LEU A 52 -3.51 2.07 0.62
CA LEU A 52 -2.32 1.25 0.56
C LEU A 52 -2.22 0.41 1.84
N SER A 53 -1.77 -0.84 1.73
CA SER A 53 -1.35 -1.64 2.88
C SER A 53 0.17 -1.64 2.97
N LEU A 54 0.70 -0.98 4.00
CA LEU A 54 2.12 -0.96 4.33
C LEU A 54 2.41 -2.03 5.40
N TRP A 55 3.45 -2.82 5.18
CA TRP A 55 3.81 -3.94 6.04
C TRP A 55 5.17 -3.73 6.70
N ASP A 56 5.24 -4.05 7.99
CA ASP A 56 6.48 -4.13 8.77
C ASP A 56 7.44 -2.96 8.54
N SER A 57 8.56 -3.18 7.86
CA SER A 57 9.58 -2.16 7.58
C SER A 57 9.11 -1.07 6.63
N GLU A 58 8.09 -1.30 5.80
CA GLU A 58 7.52 -0.27 4.93
C GLU A 58 6.89 0.85 5.77
N ILE A 59 6.33 0.50 6.93
CA ILE A 59 5.66 1.43 7.86
C ILE A 59 6.67 2.46 8.39
N ASP A 60 7.90 2.03 8.70
CA ASP A 60 8.91 2.92 9.25
C ASP A 60 9.64 3.73 8.14
N ARG A 61 9.57 3.26 6.88
CA ARG A 61 10.23 3.88 5.72
C ARG A 61 9.41 4.98 5.07
N VAL A 62 8.09 4.86 5.10
CA VAL A 62 7.17 5.75 4.39
C VAL A 62 6.59 6.78 5.35
N LYS A 63 6.58 8.05 4.95
CA LYS A 63 6.02 9.17 5.72
C LYS A 63 4.97 9.93 4.93
N VAL A 64 4.12 10.65 5.64
CA VAL A 64 3.21 11.62 5.02
C VAL A 64 4.02 12.69 4.30
N GLY A 65 3.65 12.97 3.06
CA GLY A 65 4.35 13.87 2.14
C GLY A 65 5.33 13.16 1.19
N ASP A 66 5.69 11.90 1.47
CA ASP A 66 6.63 11.17 0.60
C ASP A 66 5.97 10.82 -0.73
N ARG A 67 6.75 10.91 -1.80
CA ARG A 67 6.40 10.31 -3.09
C ARG A 67 6.91 8.88 -3.11
N ILE A 68 6.03 7.93 -3.38
CA ILE A 68 6.37 6.52 -3.43
C ILE A 68 6.11 5.95 -4.82
N ARG A 69 6.80 4.86 -5.13
CA ARG A 69 6.55 4.02 -6.30
C ARG A 69 6.32 2.58 -5.87
N ILE A 70 5.18 2.04 -6.27
CA ILE A 70 4.87 0.61 -6.15
C ILE A 70 5.12 -0.02 -7.51
N THR A 71 5.92 -1.09 -7.54
CA THR A 71 6.17 -1.89 -8.74
C THR A 71 5.74 -3.33 -8.51
N ASN A 72 5.06 -3.94 -9.48
CA ASN A 72 4.53 -5.30 -9.42
C ASN A 72 3.63 -5.54 -8.18
N GLY A 73 2.88 -4.51 -7.78
CA GLY A 73 1.92 -4.61 -6.69
C GLY A 73 0.67 -5.39 -7.06
N TYR A 74 -0.20 -5.56 -6.07
CA TYR A 74 -1.52 -6.18 -6.24
C TYR A 74 -2.56 -5.42 -5.45
N SER A 75 -3.80 -5.48 -5.91
CA SER A 75 -4.95 -4.95 -5.20
C SER A 75 -5.76 -6.08 -4.58
N ARG A 76 -6.30 -5.82 -3.39
CA ARG A 76 -7.26 -6.69 -2.71
C ARG A 76 -8.39 -5.85 -2.15
N THR A 77 -9.57 -6.45 -2.02
CA THR A 77 -10.63 -5.84 -1.23
C THR A 77 -10.43 -6.16 0.24
N PHE A 78 -10.45 -5.14 1.09
CA PHE A 78 -10.47 -5.28 2.54
C PHE A 78 -11.55 -4.35 3.10
N ARG A 79 -12.53 -4.91 3.81
CA ARG A 79 -13.70 -4.16 4.32
C ARG A 79 -14.40 -3.32 3.23
N ASP A 80 -14.68 -3.95 2.09
CA ASP A 80 -15.33 -3.33 0.92
C ASP A 80 -14.54 -2.20 0.24
N GLU A 81 -13.30 -1.97 0.65
CA GLU A 81 -12.41 -0.98 0.04
C GLU A 81 -11.25 -1.64 -0.70
N VAL A 82 -10.79 -1.00 -1.78
CA VAL A 82 -9.64 -1.48 -2.56
C VAL A 82 -8.36 -1.00 -1.91
N HIS A 83 -7.51 -1.95 -1.50
CA HIS A 83 -6.18 -1.69 -0.99
C HIS A 83 -5.13 -2.21 -1.96
N VAL A 84 -4.12 -1.40 -2.25
CA VAL A 84 -2.92 -1.82 -3.01
C VAL A 84 -1.78 -2.13 -2.06
N SER A 85 -1.01 -3.17 -2.36
CA SER A 85 0.20 -3.51 -1.63
C SER A 85 1.27 -4.00 -2.60
N ALA A 86 2.55 -3.76 -2.29
CA ALA A 86 3.65 -4.34 -3.03
C ALA A 86 3.65 -5.87 -2.91
N GLY A 87 3.40 -6.40 -1.71
CA GLY A 87 3.44 -7.83 -1.45
C GLY A 87 4.84 -8.44 -1.57
N LEU A 88 4.89 -9.77 -1.55
CA LEU A 88 6.17 -10.52 -1.54
C LEU A 88 6.99 -10.34 -2.84
N TYR A 89 6.32 -10.18 -3.98
CA TYR A 89 6.95 -10.10 -5.30
C TYR A 89 6.98 -8.69 -5.88
N GLY A 90 6.34 -7.74 -5.20
CA GLY A 90 6.40 -6.34 -5.57
C GLY A 90 7.45 -5.60 -4.76
N ARG A 91 7.59 -4.33 -5.07
CA ARG A 91 8.54 -3.44 -4.40
C ARG A 91 7.89 -2.09 -4.14
N LEU A 92 8.16 -1.54 -2.97
CA LEU A 92 7.86 -0.16 -2.61
C LEU A 92 9.17 0.61 -2.43
N ASP A 93 9.31 1.67 -3.23
CA ASP A 93 10.40 2.62 -3.16
C ASP A 93 9.87 4.00 -2.76
N VAL A 94 10.59 4.68 -1.87
CA VAL A 94 10.39 6.09 -1.56
C VAL A 94 11.34 6.87 -2.48
N LEU A 95 10.82 7.88 -3.18
CA LEU A 95 11.53 8.67 -4.20
C LEU A 95 12.18 9.92 -3.62
#